data_AF-A0A7X6FKP8-F1
#
_entry.id   AF-A0A7X6FKP8-F1
#
_cell.length_a   1.000
_cell.length_b   1.000
_cell.length_c   1.000
_cell.angle_alpha   90.00
_cell.angle_beta   90.00
_cell.angle_gamma   90.00
#
_symmetry.space_group_name_H-M   'P 1'
#
loop_
_entity.id
_entity.type
_entity.pdbx_description
1 polymer ?
#
loop_
_entity_poly.entity_id
_entity_poly.type
_entity_poly.pdbx_seq_one_letter_code
_entity_poly.pdbx_strand_id
1 'polypeptide(L)' 'MLAIDDIHPMLTGAFRQLRIFLNVIRFLAADLKVPLICVGIDRAR' A
#
# COMPACT_ATOMS: atom_id res chain seq x y z
N MET A 1 -3.25 -2.55 -13.64
CA MET A 1 -3.87 -2.26 -12.34
C MET A 1 -3.08 -3.03 -11.29
N LEU A 2 -2.49 -2.33 -10.33
CA LEU A 2 -1.71 -2.95 -9.25
C LEU A 2 -2.62 -3.00 -8.01
N ALA A 3 -2.88 -4.21 -7.50
CA ALA A 3 -3.68 -4.42 -6.30
C ALA A 3 -2.80 -4.95 -5.16
N ILE A 4 -2.84 -4.30 -4.00
CA ILE A 4 -2.20 -4.77 -2.78
C ILE A 4 -3.30 -5.43 -1.95
N ASP A 5 -3.22 -6.75 -1.78
CA ASP A 5 -4.27 -7.56 -1.16
C ASP A 5 -4.32 -7.44 0.38
N ASP A 6 -3.21 -7.03 1.01
CA ASP A 6 -3.16 -6.85 2.46
C ASP A 6 -2.30 -5.66 2.88
N ILE A 7 -2.96 -4.59 3.32
CA ILE A 7 -2.31 -3.39 3.87
C ILE A 7 -2.17 -3.43 5.41
N HIS A 8 -2.79 -4.40 6.10
CA HIS A 8 -2.76 -4.47 7.57
C HIS A 8 -1.34 -4.61 8.13
N PRO A 9 -0.49 -5.53 7.64
CA PRO A 9 0.89 -5.64 8.12
C PRO A 9 1.68 -4.33 7.97
N MET A 10 1.27 -3.49 7.03
CA MET A 10 1.94 -2.22 6.68
C MET A 10 1.45 -1.05 7.52
N LEU A 11 0.19 -1.10 7.98
CA LEU A 11 -0.40 -0.14 8.90
C LEU A 11 -0.05 -0.42 10.36
N THR A 12 0.27 -1.67 10.71
CA THR A 12 0.74 -2.04 12.07
C THR A 12 2.20 -1.63 12.32
N GLY A 13 2.94 -1.21 11.28
CA GLY A 13 4.31 -0.71 11.38
C GLY A 13 4.40 0.75 11.86
N ALA A 14 5.62 1.21 12.18
CA ALA A 14 5.86 2.60 12.55
C ALA A 14 5.48 3.58 11.42
N PHE A 15 4.91 4.75 11.76
CA PHE A 15 4.51 5.79 10.79
C PHE A 15 5.58 6.16 9.75
N ARG A 16 6.86 6.05 10.11
CA ARG A 16 7.98 6.27 9.18
C ARG A 16 8.04 5.21 8.07
N GLN A 17 7.81 3.94 8.40
CA GLN A 17 7.77 2.83 7.44
C GLN A 17 6.58 3.00 6.48
N LEU A 18 5.41 3.37 7.00
CA LEU A 18 4.22 3.64 6.19
C LEU A 18 4.46 4.75 5.16
N ARG A 19 5.09 5.86 5.58
CA ARG A 19 5.42 6.95 4.64
C ARG A 19 6.37 6.51 3.54
N ILE A 20 7.41 5.74 3.88
CA ILE A 20 8.36 5.22 2.90
C ILE A 20 7.62 4.33 1.91
N PHE A 21 6.80 3.41 2.40
CA PHE A 21 6.04 2.48 1.58
C PHE A 21 5.09 3.18 0.61
N LEU A 22 4.22 4.06 1.12
CA LEU A 22 3.27 4.81 0.27
C LEU A 22 4.00 5.62 -0.80
N ASN A 23 5.17 6.19 -0.47
CA ASN A 23 5.94 6.98 -1.43
C ASN A 23 6.58 6.10 -2.51
N VAL A 24 7.06 4.91 -2.16
CA VAL A 24 7.58 3.91 -3.12
C VAL A 24 6.48 3.47 -4.09
N ILE A 25 5.29 3.14 -3.59
CA ILE A 25 4.22 2.71 -4.48
C ILE A 25 3.73 3.87 -5.34
N ARG A 26 3.67 5.10 -4.80
CA ARG A 26 3.29 6.28 -5.57
C ARG A 26 4.28 6.54 -6.71
N PHE A 27 5.57 6.34 -6.46
CA PHE A 27 6.61 6.40 -7.48
C PHE A 27 6.40 5.30 -8.54
N LEU A 28 6.20 4.06 -8.11
CA LEU A 28 6.00 2.92 -9.01
C LEU A 28 4.73 3.06 -9.85
N ALA A 29 3.64 3.54 -9.27
CA ALA A 29 2.38 3.80 -9.97
C ALA A 29 2.50 4.93 -10.98
N ALA A 30 3.30 5.96 -10.67
CA ALA A 30 3.58 7.07 -11.59
C ALA A 30 4.42 6.60 -12.79
N ASP A 31 5.43 5.74 -12.56
CA ASP A 31 6.29 5.18 -13.61
C ASP A 31 5.52 4.19 -14.49
N LEU A 32 4.78 3.27 -13.87
CA LEU A 32 4.03 2.22 -14.56
C LEU A 32 2.71 2.73 -15.17
N LYS A 33 2.29 3.97 -14.87
CA LYS A 33 1.02 4.61 -15.28
C LYS A 33 -0.22 3.76 -15.02
N VAL A 34 -0.20 2.94 -13.97
CA VAL A 34 -1.34 2.09 -13.58
C VAL A 34 -2.00 2.60 -12.30
N PRO A 35 -3.33 2.48 -12.19
CA PRO A 35 -4.01 2.74 -10.93
C PRO A 35 -3.57 1.73 -9.87
N LEU A 36 -3.30 2.24 -8.67
CA LEU A 36 -3.01 1.47 -7.47
C LEU A 36 -4.28 1.37 -6.63
N ILE A 37 -4.64 0.14 -6.23
CA ILE A 37 -5.75 -0.11 -5.30
C ILE A 37 -5.19 -0.90 -4.12
N CYS A 38 -5.30 -0.34 -2.92
CA CYS A 38 -4.99 -1.05 -1.68
C CYS A 38 -6.28 -1.67 -1.15
N VAL A 39 -6.33 -3.00 -1.09
CA VAL A 39 -7.43 -3.74 -0.48
C VAL A 39 -7.01 -4.03 0.96
N GLY A 40 -7.75 -3.46 1.90
CA GLY A 40 -7.65 -3.85 3.30
C GLY A 40 -8.71 -4.89 3.58
N ILE A 41 -8.31 -6.16 3.68
CA ILE A 41 -9.20 -7.17 4.26
C ILE A 41 -9.21 -6.87 5.75
N ASP A 42 -10.26 -6.18 6.21
CA ASP A 42 -10.58 -6.10 7.63
C ASP A 42 -10.87 -7.54 8.08
N ARG A 43 -9.82 -8.26 8.45
CA ARG A 43 -9.95 -9.50 9.20
C ARG A 43 -10.34 -9.10 10.62
N ALA A 44 -11.57 -8.60 10.74
CA ALA A 44 -12.30 -8.57 11.98
C ALA A 44 -12.35 -10.02 12.49
N ARG A 45 -11.57 -10.29 13.54
CA ARG A 45 -11.69 -11.45 14.40
C ARG A 45 -11.98 -10.99 15.80
#